data_AF-A0A6C0BW88-F1
#
_entry.id   AF-A0A6C0BW88-F1
#
_cell.length_a   1.000
_cell.length_b   1.000
_cell.length_c   1.000
_cell.angle_alpha   90.00
_cell.angle_beta   90.00
_cell.angle_gamma   90.00
#
_symmetry.space_group_name_H-M   'P 1'
#
loop_
_entity.id
_entity.type
_entity.pdbx_description
1 polymer ?
#
loop_
_entity_poly.entity_id
_entity_poly.type
_entity_poly.pdbx_seq_one_letter_code
_entity_poly.pdbx_strand_id
1 'polypeptide(L)'
;MEQILSGHDMRMNQIKQHYKKQHDLFMSAPAFSRADDEFDYTEMDNAVAEEYRMTGISLKSGGYYDAAIEMFTKSMEYNDDPISQCDLYQRIGDSYLMKGDKNETFEDYTELTKALDNYNNAISIYKDFCKSNGRCDQLPYIQAKIDTITTKLSENKTSGGRKRKTHKRQTKKHRKTYKKNKNNKNNKNNKNNKNNKNNKNNKNNKNNKK
;
A
#
# COMPACT_ATOMS: atom_id res chain seq x y z
N MET A 1 18.42 12.13 18.28
CA MET A 1 17.33 11.28 18.78
C MET A 1 17.37 9.99 17.99
N GLU A 2 17.87 8.91 18.57
CA GLU A 2 17.75 7.58 17.96
C GLU A 2 16.28 7.17 17.97
N GLN A 3 15.72 6.88 16.80
CA GLN A 3 14.44 6.20 16.73
C GLN A 3 14.63 4.79 17.29
N ILE A 4 14.00 4.50 18.42
CA ILE A 4 13.91 3.14 18.95
C ILE A 4 13.08 2.35 17.95
N LEU A 5 13.76 1.55 17.12
CA LEU A 5 13.14 0.61 16.19
C LEU A 5 12.22 -0.33 16.98
N SER A 6 11.00 -0.54 16.50
CA SER A 6 10.09 -1.48 17.16
C SER A 6 10.69 -2.90 17.11
N GLY A 7 10.30 -3.80 18.02
CA GLY A 7 10.78 -5.19 18.02
C GLY A 7 10.56 -5.91 16.68
N HIS A 8 9.52 -5.52 15.95
CA HIS A 8 9.22 -5.96 14.59
C HIS A 8 10.28 -5.47 13.58
N ASP A 9 10.66 -4.20 13.63
CA ASP A 9 11.62 -3.61 12.70
C ASP A 9 13.03 -4.18 12.91
N MET A 10 13.39 -4.49 14.15
CA MET A 10 14.64 -5.19 14.46
C MET A 10 14.69 -6.60 13.86
N ARG A 11 13.59 -7.38 13.99
CA ARG A 11 13.52 -8.73 13.39
C ARG A 11 13.55 -8.68 11.87
N MET A 12 12.91 -7.69 11.26
CA MET A 12 12.96 -7.47 9.81
C MET A 12 14.37 -7.09 9.33
N ASN A 13 15.08 -6.24 10.06
CA ASN A 13 16.47 -5.92 9.74
C ASN A 13 17.37 -7.16 9.85
N GLN A 14 17.18 -8.01 10.86
CA GLN A 14 17.95 -9.25 10.99
C GLN A 14 17.70 -10.21 9.81
N ILE A 15 16.44 -10.36 9.39
CA ILE A 15 16.09 -11.21 8.25
C ILE A 15 16.70 -10.65 6.95
N LYS A 16 16.56 -9.35 6.67
CA LYS A 16 17.17 -8.72 5.50
C LYS A 16 18.69 -8.87 5.48
N GLN A 17 19.34 -8.70 6.64
CA GLN A 17 20.79 -8.85 6.79
C GLN A 17 21.24 -10.30 6.63
N HIS A 18 20.46 -11.27 7.11
CA HIS A 18 20.76 -12.69 6.91
C HIS A 18 20.80 -13.04 5.43
N TYR A 19 19.76 -12.68 4.67
CA TYR A 19 19.70 -12.97 3.24
C TYR A 19 20.70 -12.16 2.42
N LYS A 20 20.95 -10.89 2.77
CA LYS A 20 22.05 -10.12 2.15
C LYS A 20 23.40 -10.82 2.35
N LYS A 21 23.67 -11.34 3.55
CA LYS A 21 24.92 -12.06 3.82
C LYS A 21 25.01 -13.39 3.07
N GLN A 22 23.89 -14.11 2.90
CA GLN A 22 23.86 -15.34 2.10
C GLN A 22 24.17 -15.03 0.63
N HIS A 23 23.53 -14.01 0.08
CA HIS A 23 23.82 -13.49 -1.26
C HIS A 23 25.29 -13.05 -1.41
N ASP A 24 25.80 -12.21 -0.51
CA ASP A 24 27.20 -11.73 -0.57
C ASP A 24 28.19 -12.90 -0.44
N LEU A 25 27.88 -13.89 0.39
CA LEU A 25 28.67 -15.11 0.54
C LEU A 25 28.67 -15.94 -0.75
N PHE A 26 27.50 -16.13 -1.36
CA PHE A 26 27.33 -16.82 -2.64
C PHE A 26 28.15 -16.14 -3.75
N MET A 27 28.07 -14.81 -3.85
CA MET A 27 28.84 -14.00 -4.81
C MET A 27 30.36 -13.98 -4.55
N SER A 28 30.80 -14.33 -3.33
CA SER A 28 32.22 -14.32 -2.93
C SER A 28 32.94 -15.67 -3.03
N ALA A 29 32.23 -16.75 -3.38
CA ALA A 29 32.78 -18.10 -3.38
C ALA A 29 33.91 -18.27 -4.42
N PRO A 30 34.97 -19.07 -4.20
CA PRO A 30 36.13 -19.17 -5.11
C PRO A 30 35.84 -19.61 -6.56
N ALA A 31 34.68 -20.21 -6.83
CA ALA A 31 34.19 -20.46 -8.18
C ALA A 31 33.99 -19.16 -9.00
N PHE A 32 33.84 -18.01 -8.32
CA PHE A 32 33.61 -16.68 -8.89
C PHE A 32 34.89 -15.93 -9.30
N SER A 33 36.07 -16.30 -8.77
CA SER A 33 37.33 -15.58 -9.06
C SER A 33 38.11 -16.12 -10.26
N ARG A 34 37.58 -17.15 -10.93
CA ARG A 34 38.23 -17.79 -12.06
C ARG A 34 37.57 -17.34 -13.36
N ALA A 35 38.02 -16.18 -13.84
CA ALA A 35 37.74 -15.70 -15.18
C ALA A 35 38.53 -16.56 -16.19
N ASP A 36 38.01 -17.73 -16.50
CA ASP A 36 38.39 -18.51 -17.67
C ASP A 36 37.11 -18.61 -18.55
N ASP A 37 37.21 -18.21 -19.82
CA ASP A 37 36.20 -17.82 -20.83
C ASP A 37 34.94 -18.71 -21.10
N GLU A 38 34.48 -19.54 -20.16
CA GLU A 38 33.33 -20.44 -20.31
C GLU A 38 32.48 -20.53 -19.02
N PHE A 39 32.31 -19.42 -18.29
CA PHE A 39 31.38 -19.36 -17.16
C PHE A 39 30.02 -18.86 -17.65
N ASP A 40 29.00 -19.74 -17.64
CA ASP A 40 27.64 -19.39 -18.03
C ASP A 40 26.97 -18.51 -16.96
N TYR A 41 27.13 -17.19 -17.12
CA TYR A 41 26.48 -16.19 -16.27
C TYR A 41 24.95 -16.38 -16.18
N THR A 42 24.34 -17.03 -17.16
CA THR A 42 22.90 -17.33 -17.16
C THR A 42 22.52 -18.34 -16.09
N GLU A 43 23.33 -19.37 -15.83
CA GLU A 43 23.07 -20.36 -14.76
C GLU A 43 23.18 -19.71 -13.38
N MET A 44 24.14 -18.80 -13.23
CA MET A 44 24.36 -18.02 -12.02
C MET A 44 23.21 -17.05 -11.74
N ASP A 45 22.81 -16.25 -12.74
CA ASP A 45 21.69 -15.32 -12.62
C ASP A 45 20.39 -16.07 -12.29
N ASN A 46 20.16 -17.24 -12.90
CA ASN A 46 19.04 -18.11 -12.56
C ASN A 46 19.08 -18.61 -11.11
N ALA A 47 20.26 -18.97 -10.58
CA ALA A 47 20.42 -19.40 -9.19
C ALA A 47 20.13 -18.26 -8.20
N VAL A 48 20.61 -17.05 -8.51
CA VAL A 48 20.35 -15.84 -7.71
C VAL A 48 18.87 -15.48 -7.75
N ALA A 49 18.24 -15.53 -8.93
CA ALA A 49 16.81 -15.33 -9.08
C ALA A 49 16.00 -16.31 -8.22
N GLU A 50 16.39 -17.58 -8.21
CA GLU A 50 15.71 -18.62 -7.44
C GLU A 50 15.87 -18.42 -5.93
N GLU A 51 17.05 -18.01 -5.44
CA GLU A 51 17.27 -17.69 -4.02
C GLU A 51 16.32 -16.58 -3.56
N TYR A 52 16.25 -15.48 -4.32
CA TYR A 52 15.33 -14.39 -4.03
C TYR A 52 13.88 -14.84 -4.08
N ARG A 53 13.51 -15.67 -5.06
CA ARG A 53 12.15 -16.23 -5.17
C ARG A 53 11.79 -17.06 -3.93
N MET A 54 12.64 -18.01 -3.54
CA MET A 54 12.44 -18.87 -2.38
C MET A 54 12.36 -18.07 -1.08
N THR A 55 13.21 -17.06 -0.94
CA THR A 55 13.18 -16.12 0.19
C THR A 55 11.84 -15.38 0.25
N GLY A 56 11.37 -14.86 -0.88
CA GLY A 56 10.07 -14.20 -0.99
C GLY A 56 8.92 -15.13 -0.58
N ILE A 57 8.95 -16.42 -0.96
CA ILE A 57 7.96 -17.41 -0.54
C ILE A 57 7.97 -17.60 0.98
N SER A 58 9.14 -17.79 1.58
CA SER A 58 9.26 -17.95 3.03
C SER A 58 8.71 -16.73 3.78
N LEU A 59 9.05 -15.52 3.33
CA LEU A 59 8.56 -14.27 3.90
C LEU A 59 7.04 -14.13 3.76
N LYS A 60 6.48 -14.44 2.58
CA LYS A 60 5.04 -14.42 2.33
C LYS A 60 4.30 -15.37 3.26
N SER A 61 4.79 -16.60 3.42
CA SER A 61 4.23 -17.61 4.34
C SER A 61 4.28 -17.15 5.80
N GLY A 62 5.30 -16.37 6.18
CA GLY A 62 5.40 -15.72 7.48
C GLY A 62 4.52 -14.47 7.66
N GLY A 63 3.78 -14.05 6.62
CA GLY A 63 2.92 -12.86 6.64
C GLY A 63 3.65 -11.54 6.40
N TYR A 64 4.93 -11.57 6.04
CA TYR A 64 5.79 -10.40 5.80
C TYR A 64 5.71 -9.95 4.34
N TYR A 65 4.54 -9.49 3.92
CA TYR A 65 4.24 -9.26 2.50
C TYR A 65 5.11 -8.19 1.84
N ASP A 66 5.45 -7.10 2.52
CA ASP A 66 6.29 -6.05 1.93
C ASP A 66 7.71 -6.53 1.62
N ALA A 67 8.30 -7.34 2.51
CA ALA A 67 9.61 -7.93 2.23
C ALA A 67 9.52 -9.07 1.21
N ALA A 68 8.42 -9.83 1.19
CA ALA A 68 8.20 -10.81 0.14
C ALA A 68 8.17 -10.14 -1.24
N ILE A 69 7.46 -9.03 -1.38
CA ILE A 69 7.41 -8.22 -2.61
C ILE A 69 8.81 -7.75 -3.00
N GLU A 70 9.60 -7.22 -2.06
CA GLU A 70 10.98 -6.80 -2.32
C GLU A 70 11.83 -7.94 -2.90
N MET A 71 11.73 -9.15 -2.34
CA MET A 71 12.50 -10.29 -2.82
C MET A 71 12.00 -10.80 -4.17
N PHE A 72 10.70 -10.84 -4.41
CA PHE A 72 10.17 -11.19 -5.73
C PHE A 72 10.60 -10.17 -6.80
N THR A 73 10.62 -8.88 -6.48
CA THR A 73 11.12 -7.85 -7.41
C THR A 73 12.61 -8.03 -7.70
N LYS A 74 13.44 -8.33 -6.69
CA LYS A 74 14.86 -8.66 -6.91
C LYS A 74 15.02 -9.91 -7.77
N SER A 75 14.22 -10.96 -7.55
CA SER A 75 14.24 -12.16 -8.39
C SER A 75 14.03 -11.85 -9.88
N MET A 76 13.15 -10.88 -10.18
CA MET A 76 12.88 -10.45 -11.57
C MET A 76 14.07 -9.73 -12.21
N GLU A 77 15.02 -9.20 -11.44
CA GLU A 77 16.21 -8.51 -11.97
C GLU A 77 17.26 -9.49 -12.53
N TYR A 78 17.19 -10.78 -12.16
CA TYR A 78 18.17 -11.81 -12.54
C TYR A 78 17.58 -12.91 -13.43
N ASN A 79 16.31 -12.85 -13.81
CA ASN A 79 15.71 -13.86 -14.67
C ASN A 79 14.60 -13.29 -15.54
N ASP A 80 14.87 -13.15 -16.84
CA ASP A 80 13.93 -12.62 -17.83
C ASP A 80 13.07 -13.71 -18.53
N ASP A 81 13.17 -14.98 -18.10
CA ASP A 81 12.33 -16.05 -18.64
C ASP A 81 10.83 -15.70 -18.46
N PRO A 82 10.03 -15.69 -19.54
CA PRO A 82 8.63 -15.28 -19.48
C PRO A 82 7.79 -16.08 -18.46
N ILE A 83 8.05 -17.38 -18.30
CA ILE A 83 7.30 -18.20 -17.34
C ILE A 83 7.68 -17.83 -15.91
N SER A 84 8.96 -17.64 -15.64
CA SER A 84 9.48 -17.19 -14.36
C SER A 84 8.94 -15.80 -14.00
N GLN A 85 8.95 -14.87 -14.96
CA GLN A 85 8.35 -13.54 -14.82
C GLN A 85 6.85 -13.60 -14.50
N CYS A 86 6.10 -14.48 -15.18
CA CYS A 86 4.69 -14.70 -14.89
C CYS A 86 4.45 -15.19 -13.45
N ASP A 87 5.21 -16.18 -12.98
CA ASP A 87 5.15 -16.69 -11.60
C ASP A 87 5.47 -15.58 -10.58
N LEU A 88 6.48 -14.74 -10.85
CA LEU A 88 6.86 -13.64 -9.97
C LEU A 88 5.77 -12.56 -9.89
N TYR A 89 5.19 -12.14 -11.01
CA TYR A 89 4.04 -11.23 -11.01
C TYR A 89 2.85 -11.80 -10.22
N GLN A 90 2.54 -13.08 -10.41
CA GLN A 90 1.48 -13.75 -9.64
C GLN A 90 1.76 -13.72 -8.13
N ARG A 91 3.00 -13.98 -7.71
CA ARG A 91 3.42 -13.96 -6.30
C ARG A 91 3.38 -12.56 -5.68
N ILE A 92 3.75 -11.54 -6.45
CA ILE A 92 3.60 -10.13 -6.03
C ILE A 92 2.12 -9.78 -5.89
N GLY A 93 1.29 -10.18 -6.86
CA GLY A 93 -0.17 -10.01 -6.82
C GLY A 93 -0.81 -10.66 -5.59
N ASP A 94 -0.44 -11.91 -5.29
CA ASP A 94 -0.87 -12.62 -4.08
C ASP A 94 -0.46 -11.87 -2.80
N SER A 95 0.77 -11.33 -2.77
CA SER A 95 1.30 -10.64 -1.59
C SER A 95 0.56 -9.34 -1.33
N TYR A 96 0.27 -8.55 -2.37
CA TYR A 96 -0.58 -7.36 -2.26
C TYR A 96 -2.02 -7.72 -1.86
N LEU A 97 -2.58 -8.78 -2.45
CA LEU A 97 -3.93 -9.25 -2.11
C LEU A 97 -4.03 -9.63 -0.63
N MET A 98 -3.07 -10.43 -0.12
CA MET A 98 -3.03 -10.83 1.29
C MET A 98 -2.76 -9.66 2.24
N LYS A 99 -1.97 -8.67 1.81
CA LYS A 99 -1.75 -7.44 2.56
C LYS A 99 -3.04 -6.62 2.68
N GLY A 100 -3.79 -6.51 1.59
CA GLY A 100 -5.07 -5.80 1.55
C GLY A 100 -6.28 -6.58 2.12
N ASP A 101 -6.18 -7.88 2.36
CA ASP A 101 -7.28 -8.64 3.00
C ASP A 101 -7.29 -8.52 4.53
N LYS A 102 -6.25 -7.89 5.11
CA LYS A 102 -6.08 -7.81 6.57
C LYS A 102 -6.92 -6.71 7.24
N ASN A 103 -7.47 -5.71 6.54
CA ASN A 103 -7.92 -4.48 7.23
C ASN A 103 -9.14 -3.68 6.69
N GLU A 104 -10.03 -4.11 5.79
CA GLU A 104 -11.19 -3.31 5.27
C GLU A 104 -11.03 -1.76 5.11
N THR A 105 -9.81 -1.23 4.91
CA THR A 105 -9.55 0.23 4.91
C THR A 105 -9.31 0.80 3.51
N PHE A 106 -9.02 2.11 3.42
CA PHE A 106 -8.64 2.74 2.14
C PHE A 106 -7.30 2.23 1.60
N GLU A 107 -6.34 1.93 2.49
CA GLU A 107 -5.03 1.37 2.12
C GLU A 107 -5.18 0.02 1.43
N ASP A 108 -6.12 -0.80 1.88
CA ASP A 108 -6.45 -2.10 1.28
C ASP A 108 -6.84 -1.99 -0.19
N TYR A 109 -7.59 -0.95 -0.59
CA TYR A 109 -7.98 -0.76 -1.99
C TYR A 109 -6.80 -0.33 -2.88
N THR A 110 -5.83 0.38 -2.32
CA THR A 110 -4.56 0.64 -3.01
C THR A 110 -3.82 -0.67 -3.22
N GLU A 111 -3.76 -1.54 -2.22
CA GLU A 111 -3.11 -2.86 -2.38
C GLU A 111 -3.89 -3.79 -3.33
N LEU A 112 -5.23 -3.77 -3.32
CA LEU A 112 -6.05 -4.50 -4.30
C LEU A 112 -5.81 -4.02 -5.74
N THR A 113 -5.60 -2.73 -5.94
CA THR A 113 -5.29 -2.18 -7.28
C THR A 113 -3.91 -2.66 -7.74
N LYS A 114 -2.90 -2.60 -6.87
CA LYS A 114 -1.58 -3.16 -7.20
C LYS A 114 -1.63 -4.67 -7.44
N ALA A 115 -2.42 -5.41 -6.67
CA ALA A 115 -2.63 -6.83 -6.90
C ALA A 115 -3.21 -7.08 -8.30
N LEU A 116 -4.24 -6.32 -8.68
CA LEU A 116 -4.87 -6.39 -10.00
C LEU A 116 -3.88 -6.10 -11.12
N ASP A 117 -3.06 -5.06 -10.99
CA ASP A 117 -2.03 -4.71 -11.98
C ASP A 117 -1.04 -5.86 -12.19
N ASN A 118 -0.59 -6.49 -11.10
CA ASN A 118 0.33 -7.63 -11.16
C ASN A 118 -0.32 -8.88 -11.78
N TYR A 119 -1.57 -9.21 -11.43
CA TYR A 119 -2.27 -10.31 -12.10
C TYR A 119 -2.52 -10.04 -13.58
N ASN A 120 -2.76 -8.78 -13.98
CA ASN A 120 -2.89 -8.39 -15.38
C ASN A 120 -1.57 -8.56 -16.14
N ASN A 121 -0.43 -8.22 -15.52
CA ASN A 121 0.88 -8.48 -16.11
C ASN A 121 1.10 -10.00 -16.28
N ALA A 122 0.83 -10.79 -15.24
CA ALA A 122 0.94 -12.25 -15.29
C ALA A 122 0.07 -12.86 -16.39
N ILE A 123 -1.22 -12.48 -16.47
CA ILE A 123 -2.12 -13.04 -17.48
C ILE A 123 -1.73 -12.62 -18.90
N SER A 124 -1.14 -11.43 -19.09
CA SER A 124 -0.64 -10.98 -20.38
C SER A 124 0.49 -11.89 -20.88
N ILE A 125 1.52 -12.07 -20.04
CA ILE A 125 2.68 -12.92 -20.36
C ILE A 125 2.23 -14.35 -20.63
N TYR A 126 1.37 -14.89 -19.77
CA TYR A 126 0.91 -16.27 -19.89
C TYR A 126 0.02 -16.49 -21.13
N LYS A 127 -0.80 -15.50 -21.52
CA LYS A 127 -1.56 -15.54 -22.78
C LYS A 127 -0.65 -15.57 -24.00
N ASP A 128 0.43 -14.79 -23.99
CA ASP A 128 1.38 -14.79 -25.11
C ASP A 128 2.18 -16.10 -25.19
N PHE A 129 2.57 -16.64 -24.04
CA PHE A 129 3.17 -17.98 -23.96
C PHE A 129 2.23 -19.08 -24.49
N CYS A 130 0.96 -19.04 -24.09
CA CYS A 130 -0.10 -19.96 -24.54
C CYS A 130 -0.24 -19.99 -26.07
N LYS A 131 -0.21 -18.82 -26.73
CA LYS A 131 -0.32 -18.73 -28.20
C LYS A 131 0.82 -19.46 -28.90
N SER A 132 2.02 -19.43 -28.32
CA SER A 132 3.22 -20.05 -28.89
C SER A 132 3.40 -21.53 -28.53
N ASN A 133 2.88 -21.99 -27.38
CA ASN A 133 3.20 -23.31 -26.82
C ASN A 133 1.99 -24.19 -26.48
N GLY A 134 0.75 -23.69 -26.62
CA GLY A 134 -0.49 -24.46 -26.44
C GLY A 134 -0.85 -24.88 -25.00
N ARG A 135 0.00 -24.62 -24.00
CA ARG A 135 -0.26 -24.95 -22.58
C ARG A 135 -0.82 -23.76 -21.81
N CYS A 136 -1.98 -23.94 -21.16
CA CYS A 136 -2.74 -22.84 -20.54
C CYS A 136 -3.26 -23.12 -19.12
N ASP A 137 -2.59 -23.99 -18.37
CA ASP A 137 -3.07 -24.54 -17.10
C ASP A 137 -3.26 -23.48 -15.99
N GLN A 138 -2.48 -22.37 -16.00
CA GLN A 138 -2.56 -21.32 -14.99
C GLN A 138 -3.55 -20.18 -15.29
N LEU A 139 -4.03 -20.04 -16.54
CA LEU A 139 -4.97 -18.97 -16.92
C LEU A 139 -6.23 -18.90 -16.04
N PRO A 140 -6.90 -20.04 -15.72
CA PRO A 140 -8.11 -20.00 -14.91
C PRO A 140 -7.86 -19.47 -13.50
N TYR A 141 -6.72 -19.80 -12.89
CA TYR A 141 -6.36 -19.31 -11.56
C TYR A 141 -6.18 -17.79 -11.57
N ILE A 142 -5.38 -17.28 -12.50
CA ILE A 142 -5.07 -15.85 -12.58
C ILE A 142 -6.34 -15.05 -12.89
N GLN A 143 -7.18 -15.55 -13.82
CA GLN A 143 -8.44 -14.92 -14.16
C GLN A 143 -9.41 -14.88 -12.96
N ALA A 144 -9.53 -15.96 -12.19
CA ALA A 144 -10.37 -15.99 -11.00
C ALA A 144 -9.94 -14.95 -9.94
N LYS A 145 -8.64 -14.72 -9.77
CA LYS A 145 -8.11 -13.67 -8.89
C LYS A 145 -8.48 -12.27 -9.40
N ILE A 146 -8.32 -12.02 -10.71
CA ILE A 146 -8.71 -10.77 -11.35
C ILE A 146 -10.20 -10.48 -11.14
N ASP A 147 -11.06 -11.47 -11.39
CA ASP A 147 -12.52 -11.34 -11.27
C ASP A 147 -12.93 -11.05 -9.82
N THR A 148 -12.30 -11.75 -8.86
CA THR A 148 -12.51 -11.54 -7.43
C THR A 148 -12.17 -10.11 -7.02
N ILE A 149 -10.99 -9.61 -7.43
CA ILE A 149 -10.53 -8.26 -7.09
C ILE A 149 -11.40 -7.19 -7.76
N THR A 150 -11.73 -7.39 -9.03
CA THR A 150 -12.61 -6.48 -9.79
C THR A 150 -13.98 -6.37 -9.14
N THR A 151 -14.53 -7.49 -8.67
CA THR A 151 -15.78 -7.53 -7.91
C THR A 151 -15.66 -6.71 -6.62
N LYS A 152 -14.65 -6.99 -5.77
CA LYS A 152 -14.39 -6.23 -4.53
C LYS A 152 -14.25 -4.71 -4.78
N LEU A 153 -13.57 -4.31 -5.86
CA LEU A 153 -13.42 -2.90 -6.24
C LEU A 153 -14.73 -2.27 -6.73
N SER A 154 -15.58 -3.02 -7.43
CA SER A 154 -16.86 -2.55 -7.97
C SER A 154 -17.94 -2.37 -6.88
N GLU A 155 -17.99 -3.25 -5.89
CA GLU A 155 -18.88 -3.18 -4.72
C GLU A 155 -18.57 -1.96 -3.85
N ASN A 156 -17.31 -1.49 -3.84
CA ASN A 156 -16.96 -0.22 -3.22
C ASN A 156 -17.43 0.99 -4.04
N LYS A 157 -17.40 0.95 -5.38
CA LYS A 157 -17.92 2.08 -6.17
C LYS A 157 -19.41 2.34 -5.87
N THR A 158 -20.19 1.28 -5.60
CA THR A 158 -21.62 1.39 -5.26
C THR A 158 -21.85 1.76 -3.78
N SER A 159 -21.10 1.20 -2.83
CA SER A 159 -21.23 1.48 -1.38
C SER A 159 -20.46 2.73 -0.92
N GLY A 160 -19.22 2.92 -1.38
CA GLY A 160 -18.38 4.11 -1.24
C GLY A 160 -18.95 5.34 -1.95
N GLY A 161 -19.70 5.17 -3.03
CA GLY A 161 -20.50 6.25 -3.63
C GLY A 161 -21.60 6.78 -2.68
N ARG A 162 -22.22 5.89 -1.90
CA ARG A 162 -23.19 6.25 -0.85
C ARG A 162 -22.49 6.85 0.39
N LYS A 163 -21.37 6.27 0.84
CA LYS A 163 -20.56 6.78 1.97
C LYS A 163 -19.88 8.14 1.67
N ARG A 164 -19.34 8.36 0.46
CA ARG A 164 -18.77 9.67 0.03
C ARG A 164 -19.85 10.75 -0.08
N LYS A 165 -21.05 10.43 -0.62
CA LYS A 165 -22.18 11.37 -0.66
C LYS A 165 -22.63 11.76 0.75
N THR A 166 -22.69 10.82 1.69
CA THR A 166 -23.09 11.08 3.07
C THR A 166 -22.02 11.84 3.85
N HIS A 167 -20.73 11.50 3.74
CA HIS A 167 -19.64 12.25 4.37
C HIS A 167 -19.51 13.67 3.81
N LYS A 168 -19.63 13.88 2.49
CA LYS A 168 -19.65 15.22 1.86
C LYS A 168 -20.88 16.04 2.27
N ARG A 169 -22.02 15.40 2.55
CA ARG A 169 -23.22 16.05 3.10
C ARG A 169 -23.06 16.38 4.59
N GLN A 170 -22.51 15.48 5.40
CA GLN A 170 -22.28 15.68 6.83
C GLN A 170 -21.24 16.77 7.10
N THR A 171 -20.13 16.78 6.36
CA THR A 171 -19.11 17.85 6.42
C THR A 171 -19.67 19.21 5.97
N LYS A 172 -20.48 19.26 4.91
CA LYS A 172 -21.22 20.49 4.53
C LYS A 172 -22.19 20.96 5.62
N LYS A 173 -22.92 20.02 6.28
CA LYS A 173 -23.80 20.35 7.41
C LYS A 173 -23.01 20.90 8.59
N HIS A 174 -21.91 20.25 8.98
CA HIS A 174 -21.02 20.68 10.07
C HIS A 174 -20.40 22.05 9.79
N ARG A 175 -19.95 22.31 8.56
CA ARG A 175 -19.43 23.62 8.15
C ARG A 175 -20.51 24.71 8.21
N LYS A 176 -21.76 24.39 7.86
CA LYS A 176 -22.90 25.33 7.96
C LYS A 176 -23.28 25.60 9.41
N THR A 177 -23.38 24.58 10.27
CA THR A 177 -23.69 24.75 11.70
C THR A 177 -22.58 25.50 12.44
N TYR A 178 -21.32 25.20 12.15
CA TYR A 178 -20.18 25.93 12.72
C TYR A 178 -20.21 27.42 12.34
N LYS A 179 -20.43 27.75 11.06
CA LYS A 179 -20.59 29.15 10.61
C LYS A 179 -21.78 29.84 11.28
N LYS A 180 -22.92 29.16 11.40
CA LYS A 180 -24.13 29.70 12.06
C LYS A 180 -23.87 29.98 13.55
N ASN A 181 -23.22 29.06 14.27
CA ASN A 181 -22.87 29.23 15.68
C ASN A 181 -21.85 30.37 15.89
N LYS A 182 -20.83 30.48 15.03
CA LYS A 182 -19.86 31.59 15.09
C LYS A 182 -20.54 32.95 14.90
N ASN A 183 -21.45 33.06 13.92
CA ASN A 183 -22.21 34.29 13.69
C ASN A 183 -23.13 34.62 14.86
N ASN A 184 -23.78 33.62 15.46
CA ASN A 184 -24.69 33.84 16.59
C ASN A 184 -23.95 34.26 17.87
N LYS A 185 -22.75 33.70 18.12
CA LYS A 185 -21.88 34.07 19.24
C LYS A 185 -21.35 35.50 19.08
N ASN A 186 -20.94 35.88 17.87
CA ASN A 186 -20.54 37.25 17.56
C ASN A 186 -21.69 38.25 17.74
N ASN A 187 -22.92 37.87 17.35
CA ASN A 187 -24.08 38.75 17.48
C ASN A 187 -24.53 38.92 18.95
N LYS A 188 -24.46 37.87 19.77
CA LYS A 188 -24.67 37.94 21.23
C LYS A 188 -23.63 38.83 21.91
N ASN A 189 -22.35 38.67 21.56
CA ASN A 189 -21.28 39.50 22.13
C ASN A 189 -21.45 40.98 21.76
N ASN A 190 -21.90 41.28 20.54
CA ASN A 190 -22.14 42.65 20.10
C ASN A 190 -23.36 43.30 20.80
N LYS A 191 -24.43 42.53 21.04
CA LYS A 191 -25.58 42.98 21.85
C LYS A 191 -25.19 43.26 23.31
N ASN A 192 -24.41 42.37 23.94
CA ASN A 192 -23.96 42.56 25.32
C ASN A 192 -23.04 43.78 25.44
N ASN A 193 -22.20 44.05 24.45
CA ASN A 193 -21.30 45.20 24.47
C ASN A 193 -22.04 46.54 24.27
N LYS A 194 -23.12 46.56 23.45
CA LYS A 194 -24.02 47.73 23.34
C LYS A 194 -24.79 48.00 24.65
N ASN A 195 -25.31 46.96 25.30
CA ASN A 195 -26.03 47.11 26.57
C ASN A 195 -25.11 47.60 27.70
N ASN A 196 -23.84 47.18 27.72
CA ASN A 196 -22.89 47.60 28.74
C ASN A 196 -22.42 49.07 28.55
N LYS A 197 -22.32 49.54 27.30
CA LYS A 197 -22.07 50.98 27.01
C LYS A 197 -23.24 51.88 27.43
N ASN A 198 -24.48 51.46 27.17
CA ASN A 198 -25.65 52.23 27.58
C ASN A 198 -25.82 52.30 29.11
N ASN A 199 -25.43 51.24 29.83
CA ASN A 199 -25.54 51.22 31.29
C ASN A 199 -24.44 52.06 32.00
N LYS A 200 -23.25 52.20 31.39
CA LYS A 200 -22.22 53.14 31.89
C LYS A 200 -22.61 54.61 31.68
N ASN A 201 -23.23 54.95 30.55
CA ASN A 201 -23.68 56.33 30.31
C ASN A 201 -24.84 56.75 31.22
N ASN A 202 -25.68 55.81 31.67
CA ASN A 202 -26.82 56.10 32.55
C ASN A 202 -26.43 56.23 34.03
N LYS A 203 -25.28 55.67 34.45
CA LYS A 203 -24.72 55.85 35.81
C LYS A 203 -23.99 57.19 35.97
N ASN A 204 -23.35 57.69 34.91
CA ASN A 204 -22.64 58.98 34.97
C ASN A 204 -23.58 60.20 34.94
N ASN A 205 -24.83 60.05 34.52
CA ASN A 205 -25.79 61.17 34.46
C ASN A 205 -26.62 61.34 35.74
N LYS A 206 -26.48 60.44 36.73
CA LYS A 206 -27.15 60.54 38.04
C LYS A 206 -26.30 61.21 39.13
N ASN A 207 -25.02 61.48 38.87
CA ASN A 207 -24.11 62.09 39.86
C ASN A 207 -23.85 63.60 39.67
N ASN A 208 -24.53 64.26 38.71
CA ASN A 208 -24.38 65.70 38.45
C ASN A 208 -25.61 66.55 38.85
N LYS A 209 -26.44 66.05 39.78
CA LYS A 209 -27.52 66.82 40.40
C LYS A 209 -27.43 66.76 41.92
N LYS A 210 -26.50 67.51 42.50
CA LYS A 210 -26.60 68.06 43.85
C LYS A 210 -25.85 69.38 43.88
#